data_AF-A0A2M9Q9W8-F1
#
_entry.id   AF-A0A2M9Q9W8-F1
#
_cell.length_a   1.000
_cell.length_b   1.000
_cell.length_c   1.000
_cell.angle_alpha   90.00
_cell.angle_beta   90.00
_cell.angle_gamma   90.00
#
_symmetry.space_group_name_H-M   'P 1'
#
loop_
_entity.id
_entity.type
_entity.pdbx_description
1 polymer ?
#
loop_
_entity_poly.entity_id
_entity_poly.type
_entity_poly.pdbx_seq_one_letter_code
_entity_poly.pdbx_strand_id
1 'polypeptide(L)'
;MNQAVNQNHEEKVAEEIYSLIVKFADYGFPKSHATAYSVITYQMAFLKANYPSHLYAALLNQANVAKTKKILAEMKSRKITILPIDIQRSEVNNTYENKAVRIGLLNIKGIGESKLNTYIEAEKGEDLFEYARNIGANFDVKAMAGLIKAGAFDKEFKQSRETLLASLERAADYSLTDGSLDFGF
;
A
#
# COMPACT_ATOMS: atom_id res chain seq x y z
N MET A 1 -56.31 5.09 13.14
CA MET A 1 -57.39 4.63 14.04
C MET A 1 -58.40 3.75 13.31
N ASN A 2 -59.19 4.30 12.37
CA ASN A 2 -60.30 3.58 11.74
C ASN A 2 -59.92 2.22 11.11
N GLN A 3 -58.78 2.10 10.43
CA GLN A 3 -58.32 0.82 9.89
C GLN A 3 -57.95 -0.21 10.97
N ALA A 4 -57.42 0.22 12.12
CA ALA A 4 -57.06 -0.69 13.22
C ALA A 4 -58.32 -1.22 13.93
N VAL A 5 -59.32 -0.35 14.17
CA VAL A 5 -60.61 -0.75 14.76
C VAL A 5 -61.37 -1.71 13.83
N ASN A 6 -61.33 -1.50 12.52
CA ASN A 6 -61.89 -2.43 11.52
C ASN A 6 -61.17 -3.80 11.48
N GLN A 7 -59.94 -3.88 11.99
CA GLN A 7 -59.20 -5.14 12.17
C GLN A 7 -59.40 -5.74 13.57
N ASN A 8 -60.42 -5.29 14.33
CA ASN A 8 -60.75 -5.71 15.70
C ASN A 8 -59.66 -5.40 16.75
N HIS A 9 -58.88 -4.33 16.56
CA HIS A 9 -57.97 -3.83 17.58
C HIS A 9 -58.62 -2.72 18.43
N GLU A 10 -58.33 -2.72 19.75
CA GLU A 10 -58.80 -1.67 20.65
C GLU A 10 -58.20 -0.30 20.28
N GLU A 11 -59.04 0.73 20.23
CA GLU A 11 -58.65 2.09 19.82
C GLU A 11 -57.54 2.68 20.70
N LYS A 12 -57.67 2.50 22.02
CA LYS A 12 -56.67 2.98 22.99
C LYS A 12 -55.28 2.39 22.75
N VAL A 13 -55.21 1.10 22.40
CA VAL A 13 -53.95 0.42 22.08
C VAL A 13 -53.36 0.96 20.77
N ALA A 14 -54.20 1.25 19.77
CA ALA A 14 -53.76 1.84 18.50
C ALA A 14 -53.21 3.26 18.69
N GLU A 15 -53.79 4.07 19.58
CA GLU A 15 -53.27 5.38 20.00
C GLU A 15 -51.89 5.30 20.65
N GLU A 16 -51.72 4.37 21.59
CA GLU A 16 -50.44 4.17 22.27
C GLU A 16 -49.33 3.74 21.27
N ILE A 17 -49.61 2.78 20.39
CA ILE A 17 -48.66 2.31 19.36
C ILE A 17 -48.31 3.45 18.39
N TYR A 18 -49.29 4.23 17.93
CA TYR A 18 -49.03 5.35 17.03
C TYR A 18 -48.15 6.42 17.70
N SER A 19 -48.40 6.74 18.97
CA SER A 19 -47.54 7.66 19.74
C SER A 19 -46.10 7.15 19.83
N LEU A 20 -45.89 5.84 20.00
CA LEU A 20 -44.56 5.24 19.96
C LEU A 20 -43.92 5.36 18.57
N ILE A 21 -44.65 5.06 17.48
CA ILE A 21 -44.13 5.20 16.12
C ILE A 21 -43.65 6.63 15.86
N VAL A 22 -44.43 7.64 16.23
CA VAL A 22 -44.05 9.06 16.08
C VAL A 22 -42.79 9.37 16.88
N LYS A 23 -42.69 8.92 18.14
CA LYS A 23 -41.48 9.09 18.97
C LYS A 23 -40.24 8.42 18.36
N PHE A 24 -40.38 7.25 17.74
CA PHE A 24 -39.27 6.54 17.09
C PHE A 24 -38.92 7.10 15.71
N ALA A 25 -39.85 7.77 15.03
CA ALA A 25 -39.64 8.30 13.68
C ALA A 25 -38.50 9.33 13.63
N ASP A 26 -38.32 10.12 14.69
CA ASP A 26 -37.23 11.10 14.80
C ASP A 26 -35.82 10.48 14.77
N TYR A 27 -35.71 9.19 15.12
CA TYR A 27 -34.45 8.42 15.14
C TYR A 27 -34.47 7.22 14.19
N GLY A 28 -35.51 7.09 13.36
CA GLY A 28 -35.66 6.00 12.41
C GLY A 28 -34.56 6.03 11.35
N PHE A 29 -33.83 4.93 11.20
CA PHE A 29 -32.76 4.83 10.20
C PHE A 29 -33.17 3.96 9.01
N PRO A 30 -32.86 4.35 7.76
CA PRO A 30 -33.16 3.53 6.59
C PRO A 30 -32.47 2.15 6.66
N LYS A 31 -33.26 1.09 6.87
CA LYS A 31 -32.75 -0.29 7.01
C LYS A 31 -31.93 -0.74 5.80
N SER A 32 -32.34 -0.37 4.58
CA SER A 32 -31.64 -0.72 3.35
C SER A 32 -30.21 -0.17 3.33
N HIS A 33 -30.04 1.10 3.72
CA HIS A 33 -28.73 1.75 3.80
C HIS A 33 -27.86 1.10 4.89
N ALA A 34 -28.40 0.93 6.10
CA ALA A 34 -27.68 0.27 7.20
C ALA A 34 -27.20 -1.14 6.83
N THR A 35 -28.07 -1.92 6.17
CA THR A 35 -27.75 -3.29 5.77
C THR A 35 -26.61 -3.32 4.76
N ALA A 36 -26.65 -2.47 3.72
CA ALA A 36 -25.60 -2.43 2.70
C ALA A 36 -24.21 -2.11 3.29
N TYR A 37 -24.11 -1.10 4.16
CA TYR A 37 -22.86 -0.74 4.82
C TYR A 37 -22.39 -1.78 5.83
N SER A 38 -23.32 -2.46 6.50
CA SER A 38 -22.99 -3.55 7.44
C SER A 38 -22.32 -4.72 6.73
N VAL A 39 -22.75 -5.05 5.51
CA VAL A 39 -22.13 -6.12 4.71
C VAL A 39 -20.67 -5.79 4.39
N ILE A 40 -20.39 -4.56 3.91
CA ILE A 40 -19.02 -4.12 3.61
C ILE A 40 -18.16 -4.12 4.88
N THR A 41 -18.71 -3.62 5.98
CA THR A 41 -18.02 -3.59 7.28
C THR A 41 -17.68 -5.00 7.76
N TYR A 42 -18.61 -5.94 7.61
CA TYR A 42 -18.39 -7.35 7.95
C TYR A 42 -17.28 -7.97 7.08
N GLN A 43 -17.31 -7.74 5.76
CA GLN A 43 -16.26 -8.21 4.85
C GLN A 43 -14.88 -7.67 5.24
N MET A 44 -14.80 -6.38 5.56
CA MET A 44 -13.57 -5.74 6.03
C MET A 44 -13.07 -6.34 7.34
N ALA A 45 -13.97 -6.56 8.31
CA ALA A 45 -13.64 -7.20 9.58
C ALA A 45 -13.15 -8.64 9.38
N PHE A 46 -13.79 -9.40 8.49
CA PHE A 46 -13.38 -10.74 8.13
C PHE A 46 -11.98 -10.77 7.52
N LEU A 47 -11.67 -9.89 6.56
CA LEU A 47 -10.33 -9.77 5.98
C LEU A 47 -9.30 -9.37 7.04
N LYS A 48 -9.66 -8.45 7.94
CA LYS A 48 -8.78 -8.00 9.03
C LYS A 48 -8.46 -9.11 10.03
N ALA A 49 -9.41 -10.01 10.29
CA ALA A 49 -9.23 -11.13 11.20
C ALA A 49 -8.42 -12.28 10.58
N ASN A 50 -8.67 -12.60 9.30
CA ASN A 50 -8.13 -13.80 8.66
C ASN A 50 -6.93 -13.53 7.73
N TYR A 51 -6.89 -12.36 7.09
CA TYR A 51 -5.87 -11.96 6.12
C TYR A 51 -5.30 -10.55 6.40
N PRO A 52 -4.85 -10.27 7.63
CA PRO A 52 -4.49 -8.92 8.05
C PRO A 52 -3.39 -8.30 7.18
N SER A 53 -2.32 -9.04 6.86
CA SER A 53 -1.20 -8.51 6.08
C SER A 53 -1.60 -8.13 4.66
N HIS A 54 -2.49 -8.90 4.02
CA HIS A 54 -3.05 -8.52 2.70
C HIS A 54 -3.88 -7.24 2.81
N LEU A 55 -4.75 -7.17 3.81
CA LEU A 55 -5.59 -5.99 4.02
C LEU A 55 -4.73 -4.74 4.27
N TYR A 56 -3.72 -4.82 5.14
CA TYR A 56 -2.88 -3.68 5.46
C TYR A 56 -2.02 -3.22 4.29
N ALA A 57 -1.50 -4.13 3.47
CA ALA A 57 -0.83 -3.77 2.23
C ALA A 57 -1.76 -2.93 1.31
N ALA A 58 -3.01 -3.40 1.11
CA ALA A 58 -4.00 -2.69 0.31
C ALA A 58 -4.40 -1.33 0.92
N LEU A 59 -4.56 -1.26 2.25
CA LEU A 59 -4.86 -0.01 2.95
C LEU A 59 -3.72 1.01 2.83
N LEU A 60 -2.47 0.57 2.92
CA LEU A 60 -1.30 1.44 2.76
C LEU A 60 -1.22 2.03 1.36
N ASN A 61 -1.55 1.25 0.32
CA ASN A 61 -1.55 1.72 -1.07
C ASN A 61 -2.56 2.85 -1.34
N GLN A 62 -3.66 2.90 -0.59
CA GLN A 62 -4.69 3.94 -0.72
C GLN A 62 -4.60 5.05 0.34
N ALA A 63 -3.64 4.97 1.26
CA ALA A 63 -3.54 5.87 2.39
C ALA A 63 -2.81 7.17 2.03
N ASN A 64 -3.33 8.28 2.53
CA ASN A 64 -2.56 9.52 2.63
C ASN A 64 -1.62 9.48 3.84
N VAL A 65 -0.68 10.44 3.91
CA VAL A 65 0.36 10.49 4.96
C VAL A 65 -0.20 10.36 6.39
N ALA A 66 -1.34 11.00 6.68
CA ALA A 66 -1.95 10.95 8.01
C ALA A 66 -2.54 9.55 8.31
N LYS A 67 -3.20 8.92 7.33
CA LYS A 67 -3.73 7.56 7.44
C LYS A 67 -2.60 6.54 7.52
N THR A 68 -1.54 6.70 6.72
CA THR A 68 -0.37 5.81 6.74
C THR A 68 0.22 5.72 8.15
N LYS A 69 0.42 6.85 8.84
CA LYS A 69 0.91 6.85 10.23
C LYS A 69 0.02 6.03 11.18
N LYS A 70 -1.31 6.18 11.07
CA LYS A 70 -2.27 5.43 11.89
C LYS A 70 -2.23 3.94 11.58
N ILE A 71 -2.17 3.58 10.29
CA ILE A 71 -2.09 2.19 9.84
C ILE A 71 -0.80 1.53 10.36
N LEU A 72 0.35 2.18 10.19
CA LEU A 72 1.64 1.67 10.67
C LEU A 72 1.64 1.47 12.20
N ALA A 73 1.05 2.39 12.95
CA ALA A 73 0.91 2.26 14.40
C ALA A 73 0.03 1.07 14.79
N GLU A 74 -1.07 0.82 14.07
CA GLU A 74 -1.94 -0.33 14.31
C GLU A 74 -1.26 -1.65 13.92
N MET A 75 -0.55 -1.69 12.79
CA MET A 75 0.22 -2.87 12.39
C MET A 75 1.25 -3.23 13.46
N LYS A 76 1.94 -2.23 14.02
CA LYS A 76 2.89 -2.41 15.12
C LYS A 76 2.22 -2.96 16.37
N SER A 77 1.06 -2.43 16.78
CA SER A 77 0.35 -2.94 17.96
C SER A 77 -0.17 -4.37 17.77
N ARG A 78 -0.50 -4.74 16.52
CA ARG A 78 -0.90 -6.10 16.12
C ARG A 78 0.28 -7.04 15.83
N LYS A 79 1.53 -6.59 16.02
CA LYS A 79 2.75 -7.37 15.74
C LYS A 79 2.84 -7.89 14.31
N ILE A 80 2.31 -7.12 13.36
CA ILE A 80 2.43 -7.42 11.93
C ILE A 80 3.81 -6.97 11.47
N THR A 81 4.59 -7.91 10.94
CA THR A 81 5.92 -7.63 10.44
C THR A 81 5.85 -6.72 9.22
N ILE A 82 6.65 -5.66 9.25
CA ILE A 82 6.86 -4.75 8.12
C ILE A 82 8.25 -5.01 7.60
N LEU A 83 8.28 -5.31 6.32
CA LEU A 83 9.45 -5.72 5.59
C LEU A 83 9.91 -4.50 4.77
N PRO A 84 11.19 -4.05 4.89
CA PRO A 84 11.68 -2.83 4.26
C PRO A 84 11.61 -2.86 2.72
N ILE A 85 11.93 -1.77 2.05
CA ILE A 85 12.06 -1.79 0.59
C ILE A 85 13.25 -2.68 0.18
N ASP A 86 13.12 -3.38 -0.93
CA ASP A 86 14.12 -4.29 -1.49
C ASP A 86 14.00 -4.29 -3.02
N ILE A 87 15.05 -3.92 -3.76
CA ILE A 87 14.98 -3.75 -5.22
C ILE A 87 14.68 -5.06 -5.98
N GLN A 88 14.96 -6.21 -5.36
CA GLN A 88 14.73 -7.51 -5.97
C GLN A 88 13.34 -8.06 -5.64
N ARG A 89 12.77 -7.68 -4.49
CA ARG A 89 11.52 -8.28 -3.97
C ARG A 89 10.34 -7.33 -3.92
N SER A 90 10.57 -6.03 -3.77
CA SER A 90 9.51 -5.04 -3.71
C SER A 90 8.95 -4.78 -5.10
N GLU A 91 7.62 -4.78 -5.19
CA GLU A 91 6.91 -4.25 -6.35
C GLU A 91 6.76 -2.72 -6.23
N VAL A 92 6.07 -2.11 -7.21
CA VAL A 92 5.69 -0.68 -7.13
C VAL A 92 4.88 -0.41 -5.87
N ASN A 93 3.84 -1.22 -5.63
CA ASN A 93 2.92 -1.07 -4.52
C ASN A 93 3.35 -1.91 -3.30
N ASN A 94 2.79 -1.60 -2.13
CA ASN A 94 2.96 -2.44 -0.95
C ASN A 94 2.26 -3.78 -1.18
N THR A 95 2.95 -4.88 -0.85
CA THR A 95 2.49 -6.24 -1.11
C THR A 95 2.54 -7.12 0.14
N TYR A 96 1.85 -8.24 0.07
CA TYR A 96 1.98 -9.31 1.05
C TYR A 96 3.21 -10.16 0.74
N GLU A 97 4.04 -10.46 1.74
CA GLU A 97 5.18 -11.38 1.62
C GLU A 97 5.28 -12.20 2.91
N ASN A 98 5.08 -13.52 2.85
CA ASN A 98 5.32 -14.45 3.97
C ASN A 98 4.76 -14.00 5.34
N LYS A 99 3.45 -13.71 5.41
CA LYS A 99 2.75 -13.18 6.61
C LYS A 99 3.15 -11.75 7.01
N ALA A 100 4.03 -11.09 6.26
CA ALA A 100 4.44 -9.71 6.46
C ALA A 100 3.90 -8.79 5.35
N VAL A 101 4.10 -7.49 5.52
CA VAL A 101 3.85 -6.48 4.50
C VAL A 101 5.18 -5.95 3.99
N ARG A 102 5.47 -6.19 2.72
CA ARG A 102 6.61 -5.63 1.99
C ARG A 102 6.28 -4.22 1.53
N ILE A 103 7.13 -3.27 1.90
CA ILE A 103 6.96 -1.89 1.44
C ILE A 103 7.30 -1.78 -0.04
N GLY A 104 6.40 -1.18 -0.82
CA GLY A 104 6.57 -0.95 -2.26
C GLY A 104 7.47 0.24 -2.57
N LEU A 105 8.04 0.24 -3.77
CA LEU A 105 8.98 1.28 -4.22
C LEU A 105 8.33 2.67 -4.39
N LEU A 106 7.02 2.72 -4.67
CA LEU A 106 6.28 3.98 -4.86
C LEU A 106 6.24 4.86 -3.60
N ASN A 107 6.55 4.29 -2.43
CA ASN A 107 6.69 5.06 -1.19
C ASN A 107 7.92 5.98 -1.19
N ILE A 108 8.85 5.82 -2.14
CA ILE A 108 10.01 6.68 -2.31
C ILE A 108 9.61 7.91 -3.11
N LYS A 109 9.71 9.08 -2.46
CA LYS A 109 9.30 10.35 -3.07
C LYS A 109 10.13 10.68 -4.31
N GLY A 110 9.46 11.15 -5.35
CA GLY A 110 10.11 11.73 -6.53
C GLY A 110 10.48 10.73 -7.62
N ILE A 111 10.04 9.47 -7.51
CA ILE A 111 10.20 8.46 -8.56
C ILE A 111 8.80 8.07 -9.04
N GLY A 112 8.55 8.23 -10.34
CA GLY A 112 7.27 7.85 -10.95
C GLY A 112 7.17 6.34 -11.18
N GLU A 113 5.94 5.81 -11.19
CA GLU A 113 5.65 4.40 -11.37
C GLU A 113 6.29 3.79 -12.63
N SER A 114 6.21 4.48 -13.77
CA SER A 114 6.84 4.01 -15.02
C SER A 114 8.35 3.79 -14.87
N LYS A 115 9.05 4.72 -14.20
CA LYS A 115 10.50 4.60 -13.95
C LYS A 115 10.82 3.48 -12.95
N LEU A 116 9.96 3.28 -11.95
CA LEU A 116 10.09 2.16 -11.02
C LEU A 116 9.90 0.80 -11.72
N ASN A 117 8.95 0.69 -12.63
CA ASN A 117 8.75 -0.54 -13.42
C ASN A 117 10.01 -0.86 -14.24
N THR A 118 10.62 0.13 -14.89
CA THR A 118 11.90 -0.07 -15.59
C THR A 118 12.98 -0.63 -14.67
N TYR A 119 13.08 -0.16 -13.43
CA TYR A 119 14.06 -0.66 -12.46
C TYR A 119 13.73 -2.06 -11.92
N ILE A 120 12.44 -2.37 -11.75
CA ILE A 120 11.99 -3.70 -11.33
C ILE A 120 12.30 -4.72 -12.43
N GLU A 121 12.00 -4.39 -13.69
CA GLU A 121 12.14 -5.25 -14.88
C GLU A 121 13.59 -5.40 -15.35
N ALA A 122 14.46 -4.43 -15.07
CA ALA A 122 15.87 -4.51 -15.40
C ALA A 122 16.51 -5.75 -14.74
N GLU A 123 17.33 -6.45 -15.53
CA GLU A 123 18.08 -7.63 -15.08
C GLU A 123 18.95 -7.26 -13.88
N LYS A 124 18.88 -8.09 -12.83
CA LYS A 124 19.60 -7.84 -11.59
C LYS A 124 21.08 -8.11 -11.83
N GLY A 125 21.92 -7.10 -11.66
CA GLY A 125 23.38 -7.25 -11.72
C GLY A 125 23.96 -7.76 -10.40
N GLU A 126 25.23 -8.18 -10.42
CA GLU A 126 26.00 -8.53 -9.23
C GLU A 126 26.44 -7.30 -8.43
N ASP A 127 26.54 -6.15 -9.10
CA ASP A 127 26.88 -4.87 -8.51
C ASP A 127 26.07 -3.70 -9.11
N LEU A 128 26.33 -2.49 -8.59
CA LEU A 128 25.66 -1.27 -9.04
C LEU A 128 25.97 -0.91 -10.50
N PHE A 129 27.16 -1.23 -11.01
CA PHE A 129 27.59 -0.86 -12.37
C PHE A 129 26.92 -1.75 -13.40
N GLU A 130 26.87 -3.06 -13.15
CA GLU A 130 26.13 -4.00 -13.98
C GLU A 130 24.64 -3.69 -13.95
N TYR A 131 24.08 -3.41 -12.78
CA TYR A 131 22.68 -3.00 -12.68
C TYR A 131 22.41 -1.68 -13.42
N ALA A 132 23.33 -0.70 -13.34
CA ALA A 132 23.22 0.54 -14.09
C ALA A 132 23.26 0.31 -15.61
N ARG A 133 24.17 -0.55 -16.09
CA ARG A 133 24.23 -0.98 -17.50
C ARG A 133 22.92 -1.63 -17.95
N ASN A 134 22.36 -2.54 -17.16
CA ASN A 134 21.12 -3.22 -17.52
C ASN A 134 19.91 -2.27 -17.59
N ILE A 135 19.95 -1.17 -16.83
CA ILE A 135 18.95 -0.09 -16.92
C ILE A 135 19.21 0.82 -18.15
N GLY A 136 20.48 1.03 -18.49
CA GLY A 136 20.91 1.83 -19.64
C GLY A 136 20.56 3.32 -19.52
N ALA A 137 20.03 3.89 -20.59
CA ALA A 137 19.68 5.33 -20.68
C ALA A 137 18.60 5.78 -19.69
N ASN A 138 17.86 4.85 -19.06
CA ASN A 138 16.84 5.17 -18.05
C ASN A 138 17.44 5.31 -16.63
N PHE A 139 18.76 5.12 -16.48
CA PHE A 139 19.44 5.26 -15.20
C PHE A 139 19.42 6.72 -14.78
N ASP A 140 18.94 6.98 -13.57
CA ASP A 140 18.78 8.32 -13.04
C ASP A 140 19.42 8.40 -11.66
N VAL A 141 20.46 9.22 -11.55
CA VAL A 141 21.25 9.40 -10.32
C VAL A 141 20.37 9.81 -9.15
N LYS A 142 19.38 10.69 -9.35
CA LYS A 142 18.51 11.19 -8.28
C LYS A 142 17.54 10.12 -7.80
N ALA A 143 16.96 9.35 -8.72
CA ALA A 143 16.08 8.23 -8.41
C ALA A 143 16.85 7.12 -7.68
N MET A 144 18.04 6.76 -8.18
CA MET A 144 18.89 5.73 -7.59
C MET A 144 19.40 6.14 -6.20
N ALA A 145 19.77 7.41 -6.01
CA ALA A 145 20.08 7.95 -4.69
C ALA A 145 18.90 7.83 -3.71
N GLY A 146 17.66 8.04 -4.19
CA GLY A 146 16.44 7.83 -3.42
C GLY A 146 16.27 6.38 -2.97
N LEU A 147 16.47 5.44 -3.89
CA LEU A 147 16.41 3.99 -3.64
C LEU A 147 17.48 3.53 -2.65
N ILE A 148 18.72 3.96 -2.82
CA ILE A 148 19.82 3.64 -1.88
C ILE A 148 19.53 4.21 -0.49
N LYS A 149 19.11 5.48 -0.38
CA LYS A 149 18.75 6.09 0.91
C LYS A 149 17.57 5.40 1.59
N ALA A 150 16.64 4.83 0.81
CA ALA A 150 15.52 4.05 1.33
C ALA A 150 15.91 2.63 1.77
N GLY A 151 17.11 2.17 1.42
CA GLY A 151 17.60 0.82 1.76
C GLY A 151 17.25 -0.26 0.76
N ALA A 152 16.85 0.10 -0.46
CA ALA A 152 16.46 -0.87 -1.49
C ALA A 152 17.58 -1.86 -1.84
N PHE A 153 18.84 -1.49 -1.59
CA PHE A 153 20.03 -2.28 -1.87
C PHE A 153 20.74 -2.81 -0.61
N ASP A 154 20.14 -2.71 0.59
CA ASP A 154 20.82 -3.10 1.84
C ASP A 154 21.20 -4.58 1.90
N LYS A 155 20.46 -5.42 1.18
CA LYS A 155 20.73 -6.87 1.06
C LYS A 155 21.49 -7.21 -0.21
N GLU A 156 21.73 -6.22 -1.06
CA GLU A 156 22.36 -6.37 -2.37
C GLU A 156 23.77 -5.80 -2.34
N PHE A 157 24.60 -6.25 -3.28
CA PHE A 157 25.94 -5.71 -3.60
C PHE A 157 26.98 -5.74 -2.45
N LYS A 158 26.59 -6.07 -1.22
CA LYS A 158 27.45 -6.16 -0.02
C LYS A 158 28.28 -4.89 0.24
N GLN A 159 27.75 -3.74 -0.14
CA GLN A 159 28.40 -2.43 0.01
C GLN A 159 27.59 -1.51 0.93
N SER A 160 28.28 -0.58 1.59
CA SER A 160 27.61 0.45 2.39
C SER A 160 26.82 1.40 1.50
N ARG A 161 25.75 2.00 2.04
CA ARG A 161 24.96 3.00 1.30
C ARG A 161 25.82 4.20 0.89
N GLU A 162 26.81 4.58 1.71
CA GLU A 162 27.76 5.65 1.44
C GLU A 162 28.63 5.32 0.21
N THR A 163 29.15 4.10 0.14
CA THR A 163 29.93 3.61 -1.02
C THR A 163 29.09 3.61 -2.30
N LEU A 164 27.84 3.13 -2.21
CA LEU A 164 26.92 3.13 -3.35
C LEU A 164 26.60 4.55 -3.82
N LEU A 165 26.28 5.45 -2.89
CA LEU A 165 26.00 6.86 -3.19
C LEU A 165 27.19 7.57 -3.84
N ALA A 166 28.41 7.31 -3.37
CA ALA A 166 29.63 7.88 -3.94
C ALA A 166 29.94 7.35 -5.36
N SER A 167 29.42 6.17 -5.70
CA SER A 167 29.65 5.51 -6.99
C SER A 167 28.61 5.86 -8.06
N LEU A 168 27.54 6.57 -7.70
CA LEU A 168 26.39 6.82 -8.58
C LEU A 168 26.73 7.55 -9.89
N GLU A 169 27.56 8.59 -9.83
CA GLU A 169 27.94 9.36 -11.03
C GLU A 169 28.71 8.46 -12.02
N ARG A 170 29.67 7.68 -11.50
CA ARG A 170 30.43 6.74 -12.33
C ARG A 170 29.56 5.61 -12.88
N ALA A 171 28.58 5.15 -12.11
CA ALA A 171 27.63 4.15 -12.56
C ALA A 171 26.73 4.68 -13.68
N ALA A 172 26.36 5.97 -13.64
CA ALA A 172 25.63 6.62 -14.73
C ALA A 172 26.47 6.75 -16.00
N ASP A 173 27.75 7.10 -15.89
CA ASP A 173 28.67 7.12 -17.04
C ASP A 173 28.79 5.72 -17.66
N TYR A 174 28.90 4.69 -16.81
CA TYR A 174 28.99 3.29 -17.23
C TYR A 174 27.70 2.75 -17.85
N SER A 175 26.53 3.28 -17.48
CA SER A 175 25.25 2.82 -18.04
C SER A 175 25.08 3.14 -19.52
N LEU A 176 25.85 4.10 -20.04
CA LEU A 176 25.81 4.54 -21.44
C LEU A 176 26.94 3.94 -22.28
N THR A 177 27.91 3.27 -21.66
CA THR A 177 28.95 2.56 -22.40
C THR A 177 28.44 1.22 -22.90
N ASP A 178 28.20 1.13 -24.21
CA ASP A 178 28.21 -0.16 -24.91
C ASP A 178 29.54 -0.85 -24.58
N GLY A 179 29.54 -2.18 -24.39
CA GLY A 179 30.70 -2.98 -24.00
C GLY A 179 31.91 -2.94 -24.94
N SER A 180 31.96 -2.02 -25.89
CA SER A 180 33.08 -1.69 -26.76
C SER A 180 33.86 -0.48 -26.23
N LEU A 181 34.48 -0.61 -25.06
CA LEU A 181 35.72 0.12 -24.80
C LEU A 181 36.86 -0.80 -25.18
N ASP A 182 37.12 -0.80 -26.49
CA ASP A 182 38.42 -1.15 -27.05
C ASP A 182 39.41 -0.15 -26.44
N PHE A 183 40.06 -0.53 -25.34
CA PHE A 183 41.22 0.19 -24.85
C PHE A 183 42.32 -0.07 -25.86
N GLY A 184 42.37 0.78 -26.89
CA GLY A 184 43.50 0.89 -27.78
C GLY A 184 44.75 1.23 -26.98
N PHE A 185 45.51 0.19 -26.65
CA PHE A 185 46.92 0.24 -26.30
C PHE A 185 47.67 -0.70 -27.25
#